data_AF-A0A810NRV7-F1
#
_entry.id   AF-A0A810NRV7-F1
#
_cell.length_a   1.000
_cell.length_b   1.000
_cell.length_c   1.000
_cell.angle_alpha   90.00
_cell.angle_beta   90.00
_cell.angle_gamma   90.00
#
_symmetry.space_group_name_H-M   'P 1'
#
loop_
_entity.id
_entity.type
_entity.pdbx_description
1 polymer ?
#
loop_
_entity_poly.entity_id
_entity_poly.type
_entity_poly.pdbx_seq_one_letter_code
_entity_poly.pdbx_strand_id
1 'polypeptide(L)'
;MRLVTCLGFGVDAHHGVNHVQVLENLAELERAGAYLGALSIPGGSPQARDYVEAVVHARALTPGWPSIVNGQIAAALQGLHGDVRFTARTAGSRLFVNPLMAVYFTVDLPGLAARNLLLPRIEDTHLMRQVSRIIEGFRAQTDTRIPRTFPH
;
A
#
# COMPACT_ATOMS: atom_id res chain seq x y z
N MET A 1 8.57 -14.07 -16.13
CA MET A 1 7.48 -13.66 -15.23
C MET A 1 7.85 -12.34 -14.59
N ARG A 2 6.96 -11.35 -14.53
CA ARG A 2 7.20 -10.03 -13.90
C ARG A 2 6.15 -9.81 -12.83
N LEU A 3 6.59 -9.52 -11.60
CA LEU A 3 5.71 -9.50 -10.44
C LEU A 3 5.61 -8.09 -9.86
N VAL A 4 4.43 -7.74 -9.35
CA VAL A 4 4.25 -6.65 -8.39
C VAL A 4 3.72 -7.26 -7.11
N THR A 5 4.36 -6.93 -5.99
CA THR A 5 3.92 -7.35 -4.67
C THR A 5 3.67 -6.12 -3.81
N CYS A 6 2.46 -6.04 -3.24
CA CYS A 6 2.02 -4.96 -2.38
C CYS A 6 1.85 -5.48 -0.94
N LEU A 7 2.20 -4.65 0.03
CA LEU A 7 2.03 -4.91 1.47
C LEU A 7 1.63 -3.61 2.18
N GLY A 8 1.30 -3.69 3.47
CA GLY A 8 0.81 -2.53 4.22
C GLY A 8 -0.67 -2.24 4.03
N PHE A 9 -1.49 -3.26 3.79
CA PHE A 9 -2.94 -3.12 3.68
C PHE A 9 -3.52 -2.39 4.90
N GLY A 10 -4.13 -1.23 4.68
CA GLY A 10 -4.58 -0.36 5.76
C GLY A 10 -3.89 1.00 5.82
N VAL A 11 -2.66 1.10 5.32
CA VAL A 11 -1.77 2.22 5.69
C VAL A 11 -2.23 3.58 5.15
N ASP A 12 -2.87 3.60 3.98
CA ASP A 12 -3.33 4.82 3.32
C ASP A 12 -4.81 5.16 3.56
N ALA A 13 -5.45 4.54 4.57
CA ALA A 13 -6.83 4.87 4.96
C ALA A 13 -7.03 6.38 5.17
N HIS A 14 -6.05 7.01 5.82
CA HIS A 14 -6.05 8.45 6.12
C HIS A 14 -5.77 9.34 4.90
N HIS A 15 -5.23 8.77 3.82
CA HIS A 15 -5.01 9.44 2.54
C HIS A 15 -6.16 9.20 1.54
N GLY A 16 -7.30 8.67 2.02
CA GLY A 16 -8.50 8.48 1.21
C GLY A 16 -8.53 7.16 0.43
N VAL A 17 -7.59 6.24 0.67
CA VAL A 17 -7.63 4.90 0.06
C VAL A 17 -8.64 4.04 0.80
N ASN A 18 -9.69 3.62 0.11
CA ASN A 18 -10.68 2.71 0.65
C ASN A 18 -10.23 1.24 0.45
N HIS A 19 -10.09 0.49 1.55
CA HIS A 19 -9.60 -0.89 1.52
C HIS A 19 -10.56 -1.87 0.84
N VAL A 20 -11.87 -1.62 0.85
CA VAL A 20 -12.84 -2.44 0.10
C VAL A 20 -12.57 -2.33 -1.40
N GLN A 21 -12.29 -1.12 -1.90
CA GLN A 21 -11.95 -0.92 -3.31
C GLN A 21 -10.64 -1.63 -3.70
N VAL A 22 -9.67 -1.74 -2.78
CA VAL A 22 -8.46 -2.54 -3.00
C VAL A 22 -8.82 -4.02 -3.18
N LEU A 23 -9.68 -4.57 -2.31
CA LEU A 23 -10.14 -5.96 -2.41
C LEU A 23 -10.96 -6.21 -3.69
N GLU A 24 -11.82 -5.27 -4.08
CA GLU A 24 -12.56 -5.33 -5.35
C GLU A 24 -11.59 -5.35 -6.56
N ASN A 25 -10.57 -4.49 -6.56
CA ASN A 25 -9.58 -4.46 -7.64
C ASN A 25 -8.78 -5.77 -7.72
N LEU A 26 -8.44 -6.37 -6.59
CA LEU A 26 -7.80 -7.70 -6.54
C LEU A 26 -8.72 -8.79 -7.09
N ALA A 27 -10.02 -8.79 -6.74
CA ALA A 27 -10.99 -9.73 -7.28
C ALA A 27 -11.17 -9.57 -8.80
N GLU A 28 -11.13 -8.35 -9.30
CA GLU A 28 -11.16 -8.11 -10.74
C GLU A 28 -9.86 -8.55 -11.45
N LEU A 29 -8.70 -8.48 -10.77
CA LEU A 29 -7.43 -9.03 -11.29
C LEU A 29 -7.44 -10.57 -11.28
N GLU A 30 -8.00 -11.20 -10.26
CA GLU A 30 -8.24 -12.64 -10.21
C GLU A 30 -9.11 -13.09 -11.38
N ARG A 31 -10.22 -12.39 -11.64
CA ARG A 31 -11.08 -12.67 -12.81
C ARG A 31 -10.32 -12.57 -14.14
N ALA A 32 -9.29 -11.74 -14.21
CA ALA A 32 -8.43 -11.60 -15.37
C ALA A 32 -7.24 -12.58 -15.40
N GLY A 33 -7.12 -13.48 -14.42
CA GLY A 33 -5.99 -14.41 -14.28
C GLY A 33 -4.67 -13.74 -13.89
N ALA A 34 -4.72 -12.51 -13.38
CA ALA A 34 -3.56 -11.69 -13.07
C ALA A 34 -3.23 -11.64 -11.56
N TYR A 35 -4.11 -12.12 -10.69
CA TYR A 35 -3.81 -12.27 -9.27
C TYR A 35 -3.09 -13.58 -9.02
N LEU A 36 -1.95 -13.50 -8.34
CA LEU A 36 -1.06 -14.64 -8.07
C LEU A 36 -1.19 -15.14 -6.63
N GLY A 37 -2.15 -14.60 -5.89
CA GLY A 37 -2.44 -14.95 -4.50
C GLY A 37 -1.80 -14.01 -3.49
N ALA A 38 -1.97 -14.38 -2.23
CA ALA A 38 -1.39 -13.69 -1.09
C ALA A 38 -0.73 -14.66 -0.12
N LEU A 39 0.28 -14.15 0.58
CA LEU A 39 0.93 -14.85 1.69
C LEU A 39 1.15 -13.89 2.85
N SER A 40 1.17 -14.41 4.06
CA SER A 40 1.65 -13.68 5.23
C SER A 40 3.00 -14.24 5.67
N ILE A 41 3.89 -13.36 6.12
CA ILE A 41 5.15 -13.79 6.74
C ILE A 41 4.88 -14.00 8.24
N PRO A 42 5.15 -15.19 8.79
CA PRO A 42 5.03 -15.41 10.23
C PRO A 42 5.97 -14.48 11.00
N GLY A 43 5.48 -13.83 12.06
CA GLY A 43 6.28 -12.89 12.85
C GLY A 43 7.54 -13.52 13.49
N GLY A 44 7.51 -14.82 13.78
CA GLY A 44 8.68 -15.56 14.30
C GLY A 44 9.69 -16.03 13.24
N SER A 45 9.45 -15.75 11.96
CA SER A 45 10.33 -16.19 10.88
C SER A 45 11.62 -15.35 10.80
N PRO A 46 12.71 -15.89 10.21
CA PRO A 46 13.89 -15.09 9.88
C PRO A 46 13.57 -13.87 9.01
N GLN A 47 12.67 -14.02 8.03
CA GLN A 47 12.29 -12.96 7.11
C GLN A 47 11.59 -11.79 7.81
N ALA A 48 10.77 -12.07 8.83
CA ALA A 48 10.16 -11.02 9.65
C ALA A 48 11.23 -10.24 10.44
N ARG A 49 12.24 -10.93 10.98
CA ARG A 49 13.36 -10.29 11.69
C ARG A 49 14.19 -9.42 10.75
N ASP A 50 14.57 -9.94 9.59
CA ASP A 50 15.34 -9.21 8.58
C ASP A 50 14.61 -7.94 8.12
N TYR A 51 13.28 -8.03 7.91
CA TYR A 51 12.46 -6.87 7.58
C TYR A 51 12.49 -5.82 8.70
N VAL A 52 12.25 -6.22 9.94
CA VAL A 52 12.27 -5.31 11.10
C VAL A 52 13.63 -4.63 11.25
N GLU A 53 14.72 -5.38 11.13
CA GLU A 53 16.09 -4.86 11.20
C GLU A 53 16.37 -3.86 10.07
N ALA A 54 15.94 -4.15 8.85
CA ALA A 54 16.06 -3.23 7.72
C ALA A 54 15.29 -1.92 7.97
N VAL A 55 14.10 -1.98 8.56
CA VAL A 55 13.33 -0.77 8.91
C VAL A 55 14.04 0.05 9.99
N VAL A 56 14.60 -0.59 11.02
CA VAL A 56 15.38 0.07 12.07
C VAL A 56 16.62 0.73 11.48
N HIS A 57 17.35 0.03 10.61
CA HIS A 57 18.53 0.54 9.94
C HIS A 57 18.20 1.76 9.05
N ALA A 58 17.18 1.65 8.20
CA ALA A 58 16.74 2.75 7.34
C ALA A 58 16.32 3.99 8.15
N ARG A 59 15.64 3.78 9.29
CA ARG A 59 15.28 4.86 10.23
C ARG A 59 16.50 5.55 10.82
N ALA A 60 17.54 4.80 11.18
CA ALA A 60 18.78 5.37 11.71
C ALA A 60 19.50 6.25 10.67
N LEU A 61 19.41 5.90 9.38
CA LEU A 61 19.97 6.68 8.27
C LEU A 61 19.12 7.91 7.89
N THR A 62 17.84 7.94 8.28
CA THR A 62 16.88 9.00 7.91
C THR A 62 16.17 9.59 9.14
N PRO A 63 16.88 10.07 10.17
CA PRO A 63 16.28 10.41 11.47
C PRO A 63 15.25 11.54 11.40
N GLY A 64 15.38 12.47 10.44
CA GLY A 64 14.41 13.54 10.21
C GLY A 64 13.17 13.12 9.42
N TRP A 65 13.26 12.02 8.65
CA TRP A 65 12.21 11.58 7.72
C TRP A 65 12.02 10.06 7.74
N PRO A 66 11.80 9.45 8.92
CA PRO A 66 11.61 8.01 9.00
C PRO A 66 10.33 7.60 8.28
N SER A 67 10.37 6.44 7.63
CA SER A 67 9.21 5.90 6.92
C SER A 67 8.12 5.44 7.89
N ILE A 68 7.00 6.19 7.92
CA ILE A 68 5.80 5.82 8.69
C ILE A 68 5.19 4.49 8.21
N VAL A 69 5.18 4.24 6.90
CA VAL A 69 4.59 3.03 6.30
C VAL A 69 5.33 1.77 6.76
N ASN A 70 6.63 1.70 6.48
CA ASN A 70 7.46 0.57 6.90
C ASN A 70 7.49 0.38 8.43
N GLY A 71 7.41 1.47 9.20
CA GLY A 71 7.28 1.39 10.66
C GLY A 71 6.01 0.65 11.12
N GLN A 72 4.86 0.94 10.49
CA GLN A 72 3.60 0.25 10.80
C GLN A 72 3.60 -1.22 10.38
N ILE A 73 4.20 -1.55 9.22
CA ILE A 73 4.35 -2.94 8.78
C ILE A 73 5.25 -3.71 9.75
N ALA A 74 6.37 -3.14 10.18
CA ALA A 74 7.25 -3.74 11.18
C ALA A 74 6.52 -3.96 12.52
N ALA A 75 5.66 -3.02 12.93
CA ALA A 75 4.80 -3.16 14.10
C ALA A 75 3.84 -4.36 13.99
N ALA A 76 3.19 -4.50 12.82
CA ALA A 76 2.26 -5.58 12.56
C ALA A 76 2.97 -6.95 12.59
N LEU A 77 4.19 -7.04 12.03
CA LEU A 77 5.02 -8.25 12.09
C LEU A 77 5.42 -8.63 13.53
N GLN A 78 5.52 -7.65 14.43
CA GLN A 78 5.78 -7.85 15.85
C GLN A 78 4.49 -8.13 16.67
N GLY A 79 3.33 -8.24 16.02
CA GLY A 79 2.05 -8.49 16.68
C GLY A 79 1.45 -7.26 17.38
N LEU A 80 1.99 -6.06 17.13
CA LEU A 80 1.41 -4.82 17.64
C LEU A 80 0.16 -4.45 16.84
N HIS A 81 -0.77 -3.71 17.44
CA HIS A 81 -2.02 -3.28 16.81
C HIS A 81 -2.50 -1.91 17.32
N GLY A 82 -3.35 -1.23 16.54
CA GLY A 82 -3.92 0.06 16.91
C GLY A 82 -2.98 1.25 16.70
N ASP A 83 -3.05 2.24 17.58
CA ASP A 83 -2.31 3.52 17.49
C ASP A 83 -0.86 3.38 17.98
N VAL A 84 -0.04 2.65 17.20
CA VAL A 84 1.38 2.49 17.48
C VAL A 84 2.14 3.69 16.94
N ARG A 85 2.56 4.59 17.83
CA ARG A 85 3.24 5.85 17.46
C ARG A 85 4.75 5.67 17.38
N PHE A 86 5.31 5.93 16.20
CA PHE A 86 6.75 5.81 15.96
C PHE A 86 7.50 7.15 15.97
N THR A 87 6.80 8.27 15.75
CA THR A 87 7.42 9.59 15.54
C THR A 87 6.54 10.72 16.10
N ALA A 88 7.14 11.86 16.42
CA ALA A 88 6.40 13.07 16.78
C ALA A 88 5.53 13.61 15.63
N ARG A 89 5.86 13.27 14.38
CA ARG A 89 5.15 13.70 13.16
C ARG A 89 3.73 13.10 13.03
N THR A 90 3.42 12.04 13.77
CA THR A 90 2.10 11.39 13.75
C THR A 90 1.23 11.78 14.95
N ALA A 91 1.61 12.82 15.71
CA ALA A 91 0.92 13.20 16.96
C ALA A 91 -0.56 13.60 16.82
N GLY A 92 -1.06 13.81 15.59
CA GLY A 92 -2.46 14.15 15.30
C GLY A 92 -3.23 13.13 14.45
N SER A 93 -2.61 12.03 14.05
CA SER A 93 -3.23 11.01 13.19
C SER A 93 -3.30 9.69 13.94
N ARG A 94 -4.49 9.14 14.13
CA ARG A 94 -4.64 7.78 14.69
C ARG A 94 -4.07 6.80 13.68
N LEU A 95 -2.93 6.17 13.97
CA LEU A 95 -2.47 5.07 13.15
C LEU A 95 -3.30 3.82 13.47
N PHE A 96 -3.51 2.93 12.50
CA PHE A 96 -4.23 1.69 12.73
C PHE A 96 -3.41 0.50 12.23
N VAL A 97 -2.44 0.12 13.06
CA VAL A 97 -1.69 -1.12 12.83
C VAL A 97 -2.64 -2.30 12.92
N ASN A 98 -2.60 -3.17 11.91
CA ASN A 98 -3.42 -4.36 11.83
C ASN A 98 -2.62 -5.50 11.15
N PRO A 99 -2.95 -6.77 11.42
CA PRO A 99 -2.18 -7.90 10.90
C PRO A 99 -2.22 -8.04 9.37
N LEU A 100 -3.21 -7.47 8.67
CA LEU A 100 -3.26 -7.51 7.21
C LEU A 100 -2.13 -6.67 6.57
N MET A 101 -1.50 -5.77 7.32
CA MET A 101 -0.33 -5.03 6.85
C MET A 101 0.86 -5.95 6.52
N ALA A 102 0.94 -7.13 7.16
CA ALA A 102 1.98 -8.13 6.91
C ALA A 102 1.62 -9.13 5.79
N VAL A 103 0.48 -8.93 5.12
CA VAL A 103 0.06 -9.74 3.97
C VAL A 103 0.64 -9.14 2.68
N TYR A 104 1.32 -10.00 1.93
CA TYR A 104 1.86 -9.73 0.61
C TYR A 104 0.83 -10.16 -0.43
N PHE A 105 0.26 -9.19 -1.15
CA PHE A 105 -0.62 -9.45 -2.29
C PHE A 105 0.23 -9.38 -3.56
N THR A 106 0.25 -10.46 -4.34
CA THR A 106 1.10 -10.54 -5.54
C THR A 106 0.25 -10.65 -6.79
N VAL A 107 0.63 -9.90 -7.82
CA VAL A 107 -0.05 -9.84 -9.12
C VAL A 107 0.98 -9.91 -10.25
N ASP A 108 0.56 -10.41 -11.41
CA ASP A 108 1.33 -10.31 -12.64
C ASP A 108 1.39 -8.84 -13.11
N LEU A 109 2.60 -8.33 -13.34
CA LEU A 109 2.82 -6.92 -13.68
C LEU A 109 2.12 -6.53 -15.00
N PRO A 110 2.28 -7.26 -16.12
CA PRO A 110 1.50 -7.01 -17.33
C PRO A 110 -0.02 -6.97 -17.09
N GLY A 111 -0.56 -7.95 -16.34
CA GLY A 111 -1.98 -8.00 -16.00
C GLY A 111 -2.45 -6.79 -15.18
N LEU A 112 -1.65 -6.32 -14.22
CA LEU A 112 -1.92 -5.09 -13.48
C LEU A 112 -1.86 -3.85 -14.38
N ALA A 113 -0.82 -3.73 -15.21
CA ALA A 113 -0.59 -2.59 -16.08
C ALA A 113 -1.72 -2.41 -17.11
N ALA A 114 -2.22 -3.51 -17.68
CA ALA A 114 -3.33 -3.50 -18.64
C ALA A 114 -4.63 -2.89 -18.07
N ARG A 115 -4.77 -2.84 -16.74
CA ARG A 115 -5.95 -2.31 -16.05
C ARG A 115 -5.70 -0.94 -15.41
N ASN A 116 -4.48 -0.40 -15.52
CA ASN A 116 -4.16 0.90 -14.96
C ASN A 116 -4.74 2.00 -15.85
N LEU A 117 -5.68 2.78 -15.29
CA LEU A 117 -6.36 3.84 -16.02
C LEU A 117 -5.46 5.05 -16.32
N LEU A 118 -4.36 5.22 -15.58
CA LEU A 118 -3.45 6.35 -15.72
C LEU A 118 -2.28 6.07 -16.66
N LEU A 119 -1.81 4.82 -16.77
CA LEU A 119 -0.61 4.49 -17.58
C LEU A 119 -0.68 5.04 -19.02
N PRO A 120 -1.73 4.77 -19.82
CA PRO A 120 -1.81 5.30 -21.19
C PRO A 120 -1.92 6.83 -21.26
N ARG A 121 -2.30 7.48 -20.16
CA ARG A 121 -2.48 8.93 -20.11
C ARG A 121 -1.18 9.66 -19.74
N ILE A 122 -0.26 8.98 -19.06
CA ILE A 122 0.99 9.59 -18.58
C ILE A 122 2.23 9.14 -19.37
N GLU A 123 2.07 8.22 -20.32
CA GLU A 123 3.17 7.62 -21.10
C GLU A 123 4.04 8.67 -21.81
N ASP A 124 3.43 9.69 -22.42
CA ASP A 124 4.13 10.75 -23.15
C ASP A 124 4.46 11.99 -22.29
N THR A 125 4.47 11.85 -20.96
CA THR A 125 4.85 12.97 -20.08
C THR A 125 6.36 13.01 -19.86
N HIS A 126 6.92 14.22 -19.86
CA HIS A 126 8.35 14.45 -19.64
C HIS A 126 8.64 15.15 -18.31
N LEU A 127 7.61 15.71 -17.66
CA LEU A 127 7.74 16.51 -16.45
C LEU A 127 6.68 16.11 -15.42
N MET A 128 7.05 16.10 -14.13
CA MET A 128 6.11 15.74 -13.05
C MET A 128 4.87 16.62 -12.99
N ARG A 129 4.99 17.91 -13.33
CA ARG A 129 3.81 18.81 -13.42
C ARG A 129 2.78 18.35 -14.45
N GLN A 130 3.20 17.68 -15.51
CA GLN A 130 2.28 17.14 -16.53
C GLN A 130 1.53 15.94 -15.95
N VAL A 131 2.24 15.03 -15.26
CA VAL A 131 1.64 13.90 -14.54
C VAL A 131 0.59 14.38 -13.54
N SER A 132 0.94 15.35 -12.68
CA SER A 132 0.00 15.92 -11.70
C SER A 132 -1.26 16.48 -12.36
N ARG A 133 -1.10 17.29 -13.42
CA ARG A 133 -2.22 17.88 -14.17
C ARG A 133 -3.14 16.81 -14.78
N ILE A 134 -2.56 15.75 -15.33
CA ILE A 134 -3.33 14.65 -15.95
C ILE A 134 -4.11 13.88 -14.88
N ILE A 135 -3.50 13.58 -13.74
CA ILE A 135 -4.17 12.91 -12.62
C ILE A 135 -5.32 13.77 -12.08
N GLU A 136 -5.09 15.07 -11.88
CA GLU A 136 -6.12 16.02 -11.45
C GLU A 136 -7.28 16.11 -12.44
N GLY A 137 -6.98 16.25 -13.73
CA GLY A 137 -7.99 16.29 -14.79
C GLY A 137 -8.80 15.00 -14.87
N PHE A 138 -8.14 13.84 -14.75
CA PHE A 138 -8.81 12.55 -14.73
C PHE A 138 -9.76 12.42 -13.54
N ARG A 139 -9.34 12.84 -12.35
CA ARG A 139 -10.18 12.82 -11.14
C ARG A 139 -11.37 13.76 -11.25
N ALA A 140 -11.21 14.92 -11.87
CA ALA A 140 -12.29 15.88 -12.07
C ALA A 140 -13.39 15.38 -13.04
N GLN A 141 -13.04 14.44 -13.93
CA GLN A 141 -13.94 13.91 -14.95
C GLN A 141 -14.49 12.52 -14.63
N THR A 142 -14.09 11.94 -13.49
CA THR A 142 -14.44 10.56 -13.12
C THR A 142 -15.23 10.56 -11.83
N ASP A 143 -16.40 9.93 -11.83
CA ASP A 143 -17.13 9.67 -10.60
C ASP A 143 -16.34 8.70 -9.72
N THR A 144 -15.92 9.19 -8.55
CA THR A 144 -15.28 8.35 -7.55
C THR A 144 -16.32 7.46 -6.89
N ARG A 145 -16.02 6.16 -6.78
CA ARG A 145 -16.89 5.21 -6.07
C ARG A 145 -17.10 5.67 -4.61
N ILE A 146 -18.34 5.63 -4.14
CA ILE A 146 -18.67 5.89 -2.74
C ILE A 146 -17.89 4.89 -1.86
N PRO A 147 -17.10 5.35 -0.88
CA PRO A 147 -16.38 4.46 0.03
C PRO A 147 -17.37 3.54 0.75
N ARG A 148 -17.11 2.23 0.69
CA ARG A 148 -17.90 1.23 1.43
C ARG A 148 -17.11 0.75 2.63
N THR A 149 -17.83 0.35 3.68
CA THR A 149 -17.25 -0.34 4.83
C THR A 149 -17.24 -1.84 4.55
N PHE A 150 -16.16 -2.51 4.90
CA PHE A 150 -16.12 -3.97 4.85
C PHE A 150 -17.07 -4.51 5.95
N PRO A 151 -18.04 -5.38 5.62
CA PRO A 151 -18.89 -5.98 6.64
C PRO A 151 -18.01 -6.85 7.55
N HIS A 152 -18.09 -6.58 8.85
CA HIS A 152 -17.43 -7.36 9.90
C HIS A 152 -18.48 -8.15 10.67
#